data_AF-A0A6J1QR58-F1
#
_entry.id   AF-A0A6J1QR58-F1
#
_cell.length_a   1.000
_cell.length_b   1.000
_cell.length_c   1.000
_cell.angle_alpha   90.00
_cell.angle_beta   90.00
_cell.angle_gamma   90.00
#
_symmetry.space_group_name_H-M   'P 1'
#
loop_
_entity.id
_entity.type
_entity.pdbx_description
1 polymer ?
#
loop_
_entity_poly.entity_id
_entity_poly.type
_entity_poly.pdbx_seq_one_letter_code
_entity_poly.pdbx_strand_id
1 'polypeptide(L)'
;MVMMHQFLGYGYVECAGTVLSKRWILTTAHCVERYPRTFLVEFGISDKLGIGYELFRIFGMSMITLLIVSMVTTQAFIHPQYAIGYNDIALLYMPQDIPLSKV
;
A
#
# COMPACT_ATOMS: atom_id res chain seq x y z
N MET A 1 2.94 -2.80 -9.76
CA MET A 1 3.03 -3.19 -8.34
C MET A 1 3.03 -1.92 -7.51
N VAL A 2 2.49 -1.96 -6.30
CA VAL A 2 2.46 -0.84 -5.34
C VAL A 2 3.02 -1.29 -4.00
N MET A 3 3.59 -0.36 -3.24
CA MET A 3 3.97 -0.61 -1.85
C MET A 3 2.86 -0.10 -0.94
N MET A 4 2.63 -0.80 0.17
CA MET A 4 1.63 -0.41 1.15
C MET A 4 2.17 -0.57 2.57
N HIS A 5 1.91 0.44 3.39
CA HIS A 5 2.39 0.54 4.76
C HIS A 5 1.23 0.65 5.73
N GLN A 6 1.18 -0.24 6.71
CA GLN A 6 0.26 -0.16 7.83
C GLN A 6 0.99 0.32 9.08
N PHE A 7 0.62 1.48 9.61
CA PHE A 7 1.15 1.96 10.89
C PHE A 7 0.36 1.35 12.05
N LEU A 8 1.03 0.50 12.84
CA LEU A 8 0.51 -0.08 14.07
C LEU A 8 1.27 0.63 15.19
N GLY A 9 0.67 1.23 16.22
CA GLY A 9 1.35 2.20 17.11
C GLY A 9 2.74 1.89 17.70
N TYR A 10 3.26 0.66 17.59
CA TYR A 10 4.62 0.24 17.95
C TYR A 10 5.55 -0.10 16.75
N GLY A 11 5.12 0.11 15.50
CA GLY A 11 5.85 -0.23 14.27
C GLY A 11 5.06 -0.03 12.97
N TYR A 12 5.54 -0.61 11.88
CA TYR A 12 4.78 -0.66 10.63
C TYR A 12 4.93 -2.01 9.95
N VAL A 13 3.91 -2.41 9.19
CA VAL A 13 3.95 -3.59 8.32
C VAL A 13 4.05 -3.09 6.89
N GLU A 14 5.07 -3.55 6.18
CA GLU A 14 5.24 -3.32 4.74
C GLU A 14 4.71 -4.54 3.97
N CYS A 15 3.82 -4.26 3.03
CA CYS A 15 3.29 -5.25 2.10
C CYS A 15 3.29 -4.69 0.68
N ALA A 16 2.98 -5.56 -0.28
CA ALA A 16 2.82 -5.19 -1.67
C ALA A 16 1.37 -5.37 -2.13
N GLY A 17 1.03 -4.66 -3.21
CA GLY A 17 -0.24 -4.81 -3.89
C GLY A 17 -0.11 -4.69 -5.41
N THR A 18 -1.18 -5.05 -6.10
CA THR A 18 -1.30 -4.91 -7.56
C THR A 18 -2.51 -4.06 -7.89
N VAL A 19 -2.33 -3.03 -8.72
CA VAL A 19 -3.45 -2.22 -9.22
C VAL A 19 -4.28 -3.08 -10.17
N LEU A 20 -5.54 -3.32 -9.82
CA LEU A 20 -6.49 -4.03 -10.68
C LEU A 20 -7.28 -3.09 -11.58
N SER A 21 -7.61 -1.90 -11.07
CA SER A 21 -8.35 -0.88 -11.81
C SER A 21 -8.10 0.50 -11.20
N LYS A 22 -8.77 1.53 -11.73
CA LYS A 22 -8.61 2.93 -11.32
C LYS A 22 -8.69 3.18 -9.81
N ARG A 23 -9.37 2.35 -9.03
CA ARG A 23 -9.51 2.53 -7.57
C ARG A 23 -9.33 1.27 -6.75
N TRP A 24 -9.00 0.15 -7.39
CA TRP A 24 -8.92 -1.15 -6.72
C TRP A 24 -7.49 -1.68 -6.75
N ILE A 25 -7.01 -2.06 -5.58
CA ILE A 25 -5.74 -2.75 -5.40
C ILE A 25 -6.03 -4.14 -4.85
N LEU A 26 -5.44 -5.14 -5.47
CA LEU A 26 -5.37 -6.50 -4.96
C LEU A 26 -4.18 -6.65 -4.02
N THR A 27 -4.40 -7.28 -2.87
CA THR A 27 -3.36 -7.66 -1.92
C THR A 27 -3.77 -8.93 -1.17
N THR A 28 -3.00 -9.32 -0.16
CA THR A 28 -3.29 -10.48 0.70
C THR A 28 -4.09 -10.06 1.92
N ALA A 29 -4.86 -10.98 2.47
CA ALA A 29 -5.67 -10.74 3.67
C ALA A 29 -4.81 -10.58 4.92
N HIS A 30 -3.74 -11.36 5.07
CA HIS A 30 -2.84 -11.26 6.22
C HIS A 30 -2.13 -9.90 6.32
N CYS A 31 -2.00 -9.18 5.19
CA CYS A 31 -1.45 -7.83 5.16
C CYS A 31 -2.42 -6.77 5.68
N VAL A 32 -3.73 -7.06 5.70
CA VAL A 32 -4.77 -6.06 5.99
C VAL A 32 -5.72 -6.45 7.14
N GLU A 33 -5.55 -7.65 7.72
CA GLU A 33 -6.42 -8.17 8.77
C GLU A 33 -6.39 -7.35 10.07
N ARG A 34 -5.26 -6.70 10.34
CA ARG A 34 -5.01 -5.97 11.59
C ARG A 34 -5.69 -4.60 11.59
N TYR A 35 -6.10 -4.13 12.76
CA TYR A 35 -6.60 -2.78 12.95
C TYR A 35 -5.48 -1.82 13.37
N PRO A 36 -5.53 -0.53 12.95
CA PRO A 36 -6.54 0.08 12.08
C PRO A 36 -6.37 -0.35 10.62
N ARG A 37 -7.48 -0.56 9.89
CA ARG A 37 -7.47 -0.97 8.46
C ARG A 37 -7.22 0.23 7.52
N THR A 38 -6.19 0.99 7.86
CA THR A 38 -5.78 2.20 7.16
C THR A 38 -4.35 2.01 6.70
N PHE A 39 -4.15 2.11 5.40
CA PHE A 39 -2.89 1.82 4.73
C PHE A 39 -2.47 3.01 3.88
N LEU A 40 -1.20 3.41 4.00
CA LEU A 40 -0.54 4.33 3.08
C LEU A 40 -0.04 3.53 1.88
N VAL A 41 -0.55 3.84 0.69
CA VAL A 41 -0.19 3.16 -0.55
C VAL A 41 0.64 4.08 -1.43
N GLU A 42 1.75 3.59 -1.93
CA GLU A 42 2.69 4.31 -2.78
C GLU A 42 2.72 3.71 -4.19
N PHE A 43 2.60 4.58 -5.19
CA PHE A 43 2.56 4.24 -6.61
C PHE A 43 3.82 4.75 -7.32
N GLY A 44 4.18 4.11 -8.43
CA GLY A 44 5.28 4.58 -9.30
C GLY A 44 6.69 4.23 -8.82
N ILE A 45 6.82 3.39 -7.79
CA ILE A 45 8.13 2.93 -7.31
C ILE A 45 8.66 1.84 -8.24
N SER A 46 9.66 2.16 -9.06
CA SER A 46 10.35 1.21 -9.94
C SER A 46 11.61 0.63 -9.32
N ASP A 47 12.36 1.43 -8.56
CA ASP A 47 13.59 1.00 -7.90
C ASP A 47 13.45 1.14 -6.38
N LYS A 48 13.56 0.02 -5.66
CA LYS A 48 13.85 0.01 -4.21
C LYS A 48 15.31 0.38 -3.96
N LEU A 49 15.83 1.43 -4.63
CA LEU A 49 17.18 1.92 -4.38
C LEU A 49 17.25 2.36 -2.93
N GLY A 50 18.04 1.65 -2.15
CA GLY A 50 17.93 1.63 -0.70
C GLY A 50 18.21 2.93 0.05
N ILE A 51 18.44 3.99 -0.72
CA ILE A 51 18.76 5.33 -0.28
C ILE A 51 17.47 6.13 -0.06
N GLY A 52 16.40 5.86 -0.82
CA GLY A 52 15.12 6.56 -0.69
C GLY A 52 14.33 6.19 0.57
N TYR A 53 14.34 4.91 0.98
CA TYR A 53 13.58 4.44 2.15
C TYR A 53 14.25 4.83 3.48
N GLU A 54 15.58 4.75 3.60
CA GLU A 54 16.28 5.21 4.82
C GLU A 54 16.21 6.73 4.97
N LEU A 55 16.25 7.51 3.87
CA LEU A 55 16.02 8.96 3.95
C LEU A 55 14.57 9.30 4.32
N PHE A 56 13.58 8.52 3.87
CA PHE A 56 12.20 8.63 4.34
C PHE A 56 12.10 8.37 5.85
N ARG A 57 12.85 7.37 6.33
CA ARG A 57 12.99 6.98 7.75
C ARG A 57 13.60 8.08 8.63
N ILE A 58 14.52 8.89 8.08
CA ILE A 58 15.30 9.88 8.85
C ILE A 58 14.75 11.30 8.73
N PHE A 59 14.37 11.74 7.53
CA PHE A 59 14.13 13.17 7.26
C PHE A 59 12.68 13.59 7.11
N GLY A 60 11.73 12.64 7.00
CA GLY A 60 10.31 12.95 6.83
C GLY A 60 10.06 13.84 5.60
N MET A 61 9.72 13.21 4.47
CA MET A 61 9.43 13.90 3.19
C MET A 61 10.48 14.95 2.77
N SER A 62 11.58 14.52 2.13
CA SER A 62 12.41 15.47 1.38
C SER A 62 12.95 14.88 0.07
N MET A 63 12.67 15.63 -0.99
CA MET A 63 13.29 15.70 -2.32
C MET A 63 13.26 14.50 -3.29
N ILE A 64 12.92 13.27 -2.88
CA ILE A 64 12.72 12.12 -3.81
C ILE A 64 11.21 11.90 -4.14
N THR A 65 10.32 12.58 -3.42
CA THR A 65 8.85 12.46 -3.48
C THR A 65 8.20 12.96 -4.78
N LEU A 66 8.95 13.54 -5.73
CA LEU A 66 8.37 14.22 -6.89
C LEU A 66 7.68 13.29 -7.92
N LEU A 67 7.98 11.99 -7.91
CA LEU A 67 7.36 11.01 -8.81
C LEU A 67 6.48 9.98 -8.09
N ILE A 68 6.55 9.93 -6.75
CA ILE A 68 5.81 8.95 -5.96
C ILE A 68 4.47 9.57 -5.57
N VAL A 69 3.39 8.97 -6.04
CA VAL A 69 2.05 9.30 -5.57
C VAL A 69 1.78 8.45 -4.35
N SER A 70 1.38 9.07 -3.24
CA SER A 70 0.98 8.36 -2.02
C SER A 70 -0.46 8.69 -1.65
N MET A 71 -1.23 7.68 -1.26
CA MET A 71 -2.63 7.82 -0.90
C MET A 71 -2.97 6.93 0.30
N VAL A 72 -3.80 7.44 1.19
CA VAL A 72 -4.36 6.65 2.29
C VAL A 72 -5.64 5.97 1.81
N THR A 73 -5.73 4.67 2.03
CA THR A 73 -6.91 3.85 1.67
C THR A 73 -8.16 4.29 2.43
N THR A 74 -9.31 4.14 1.77
CA THR A 74 -10.61 4.42 2.40
C THR A 74 -11.21 3.20 3.07
N GLN A 75 -11.05 2.04 2.44
CA GLN A 75 -11.65 0.78 2.88
C GLN A 75 -10.77 -0.40 2.50
N ALA A 76 -10.84 -1.45 3.33
CA ALA A 76 -10.18 -2.73 3.10
C ALA A 76 -11.22 -3.86 3.22
N PHE A 77 -11.31 -4.68 2.17
CA PHE A 77 -12.22 -5.81 2.06
C PHE A 77 -11.42 -7.09 2.10
N ILE A 78 -11.57 -7.82 3.21
CA ILE A 78 -10.94 -9.12 3.40
C ILE A 78 -11.89 -10.18 2.85
N HIS A 79 -11.36 -11.21 2.19
CA HIS A 79 -12.18 -12.32 1.74
C HIS A 79 -13.00 -12.89 2.91
N PRO A 80 -14.33 -13.11 2.76
CA PRO A 80 -15.20 -13.48 3.88
C PRO A 80 -14.86 -14.84 4.50
N GLN A 81 -14.20 -15.72 3.74
CA GLN A 81 -13.74 -17.04 4.18
C GLN A 81 -12.23 -17.08 4.44
N TYR A 82 -11.60 -15.92 4.67
CA TYR A 82 -10.19 -15.88 5.02
C TYR A 82 -9.93 -16.60 6.34
N ALA A 83 -8.92 -17.45 6.31
CA ALA A 83 -8.32 -18.06 7.48
C ALA A 83 -6.80 -18.12 7.26
N ILE A 84 -6.03 -18.34 8.32
CA ILE A 84 -4.57 -18.42 8.21
C ILE A 84 -4.22 -19.53 7.19
N GLY A 85 -3.59 -19.14 6.07
CA GLY A 85 -3.23 -20.03 4.97
C GLY A 85 -4.33 -20.34 3.94
N TYR A 86 -5.55 -19.81 4.09
CA TYR A 86 -6.69 -20.04 3.17
C TYR A 86 -7.36 -18.73 2.75
N ASN A 87 -7.69 -18.61 1.47
CA ASN A 87 -8.33 -17.42 0.90
C ASN A 87 -7.61 -16.12 1.30
N ASP A 88 -6.28 -16.14 1.23
CA ASP A 88 -5.42 -15.03 1.62
C ASP A 88 -5.41 -13.93 0.56
N ILE A 89 -6.57 -13.31 0.37
CA ILE A 89 -6.85 -12.33 -0.65
C ILE A 89 -7.71 -11.20 -0.08
N ALA A 90 -7.36 -9.97 -0.44
CA ALA A 90 -8.09 -8.78 -0.03
C ALA A 90 -8.04 -7.70 -1.11
N LEU A 91 -9.00 -6.78 -1.02
CA LEU A 91 -9.09 -5.61 -1.88
C LEU A 91 -8.98 -4.34 -1.04
N LEU A 92 -8.19 -3.39 -1.52
CA LEU A 92 -8.15 -2.03 -1.00
C LEU A 92 -8.84 -1.09 -1.97
N TYR A 93 -9.66 -0.19 -1.42
CA TYR A 93 -10.35 0.85 -2.19
C TYR A 93 -9.71 2.21 -1.97
N MET A 94 -9.27 2.83 -3.06
CA MET A 94 -8.59 4.12 -3.04
C MET A 94 -9.57 5.31 -2.98
N PRO A 95 -9.21 6.41 -2.31
CA PRO A 95 -10.06 7.60 -2.20
C PRO A 95 -10.26 8.30 -3.54
N GLN A 96 -9.28 8.20 -4.44
CA GLN A 96 -9.25 8.87 -5.73
C GLN A 96 -8.73 7.92 -6.82
N ASP A 97 -8.94 8.32 -8.07
CA ASP A 97 -8.42 7.58 -9.22
C ASP A 97 -6.89 7.52 -9.17
N ILE A 98 -6.35 6.31 -9.28
CA ILE A 98 -4.92 6.07 -9.35
C ILE A 98 -4.41 6.71 -10.66
N PRO A 99 -3.39 7.60 -10.59
CA PRO A 99 -2.84 8.25 -11.77
C PRO A 99 -1.98 7.27 -12.56
N LEU A 100 -2.65 6.51 -13.44
CA LEU A 100 -2.00 5.59 -14.36
C LEU A 100 -1.42 6.37 -15.53
N SER A 101 -0.12 6.23 -15.79
CA SER A 101 0.48 6.75 -17.02
C SER A 101 -0.09 5.99 -18.23
N LYS A 102 -0.45 6.72 -19.28
CA LYS A 102 -0.68 6.12 -20.58
C LYS A 102 0.70 5.81 -21.17
N VAL A 103 0.98 4.54 -21.40
CA VAL A 103 2.14 4.10 -22.17
C VAL A 103 1.99 4.57 -23.61
#